data_AF-A0A417WD35-F1
#
_entry.id   AF-A0A417WD35-F1
#
_cell.length_a   1.000
_cell.length_b   1.000
_cell.length_c   1.000
_cell.angle_alpha   90.00
_cell.angle_beta   90.00
_cell.angle_gamma   90.00
#
_symmetry.space_group_name_H-M   'P 1'
#
loop_
_entity.id
_entity.type
_entity.pdbx_description
1 polymer ?
#
loop_
_entity_poly.entity_id
_entity_poly.type
_entity_poly.pdbx_seq_one_letter_code
_entity_poly.pdbx_strand_id
1 'polypeptide(L)'
;MAAYETVRENIKAYAAWKKENSPGTSLGIQQLVKEPEDVKRFYDANKDLDVDYMVFRPVESTAGSYYRDERKKRDAEEIKKIVSDMAMDDERVTLNFKWGLLDRQEERCTASWAQMALNEKGEVMYCCHKPYQIIGHIMDEDILAKKMAAVTDMSMCDIPCRMTAPNLEVKKMEQTRKDACFI
;
A
#
# COMPACT_ATOMS: atom_id res chain seq x y z
N MET A 1 18.23 -17.56 -11.04
CA MET A 1 17.37 -18.73 -10.71
C MET A 1 17.56 -19.21 -9.27
N ALA A 2 18.79 -19.50 -8.82
CA ALA A 2 19.02 -20.01 -7.45
C ALA A 2 18.39 -19.15 -6.33
N ALA A 3 18.56 -17.82 -6.36
CA ALA A 3 18.03 -16.95 -5.31
C ALA A 3 16.49 -16.95 -5.20
N TYR A 4 15.77 -17.08 -6.33
CA TYR A 4 14.31 -17.11 -6.32
C TYR A 4 13.77 -18.40 -5.72
N GLU A 5 14.35 -19.54 -6.10
CA GLU A 5 13.99 -20.83 -5.49
C GLU A 5 14.32 -20.86 -4.00
N THR A 6 15.47 -20.30 -3.59
CA THR A 6 15.79 -20.17 -2.15
C THR A 6 14.73 -19.37 -1.39
N VAL A 7 14.23 -18.27 -1.97
CA VAL A 7 13.13 -17.49 -1.37
C VAL A 7 11.85 -18.32 -1.27
N ARG A 8 11.50 -19.07 -2.31
CA ARG A 8 10.31 -19.95 -2.30
C ARG A 8 10.42 -21.05 -1.24
N GLU A 9 11.57 -21.68 -1.11
CA GLU A 9 11.81 -22.68 -0.06
C GLU A 9 11.71 -22.09 1.35
N ASN A 10 12.20 -20.86 1.54
CA ASN A 10 12.01 -20.15 2.81
C ASN A 10 10.54 -19.86 3.11
N ILE A 11 9.73 -19.51 2.10
CA ILE A 11 8.29 -19.30 2.25
C ILE A 11 7.60 -20.61 2.66
N LYS A 12 7.92 -21.73 2.01
CA LYS A 12 7.38 -23.05 2.35
C LYS A 12 7.75 -23.47 3.78
N ALA A 13 9.01 -23.28 4.16
CA ALA A 13 9.48 -23.58 5.51
C ALA A 13 8.74 -22.74 6.56
N TYR A 14 8.55 -21.44 6.29
CA TYR A 14 7.80 -20.57 7.19
C TYR A 14 6.30 -20.93 7.25
N ALA A 15 5.67 -21.27 6.11
CA ALA A 15 4.28 -21.72 6.08
C ALA A 15 4.06 -22.98 6.94
N ALA A 16 4.96 -23.96 6.85
CA ALA A 16 4.93 -25.16 7.69
C ALA A 16 5.10 -24.82 9.18
N TRP A 17 6.13 -24.01 9.51
CA TRP A 17 6.39 -23.59 10.89
C TRP A 17 5.21 -22.83 11.51
N LYS A 18 4.61 -21.90 10.75
CA LYS A 18 3.50 -21.04 11.16
C LYS A 18 2.28 -21.86 11.60
N LYS A 19 1.97 -22.96 10.92
CA LYS A 19 0.82 -23.84 11.26
C LYS A 19 0.89 -24.38 12.69
N GLU A 20 2.09 -24.73 13.14
CA GLU A 20 2.31 -25.29 14.48
C GLU A 20 2.55 -24.21 15.54
N ASN A 21 3.26 -23.14 15.18
CA ASN A 21 3.82 -22.20 16.16
C ASN A 21 3.11 -20.84 16.20
N SER A 22 2.40 -20.45 15.13
CA SER A 22 1.72 -19.15 15.04
C SER A 22 0.47 -19.22 14.16
N PRO A 23 -0.53 -20.05 14.51
CA PRO A 23 -1.69 -20.30 13.66
C PRO A 23 -2.57 -19.07 13.41
N GLY A 24 -2.48 -18.04 14.28
CA GLY A 24 -3.21 -16.77 14.12
C GLY A 24 -2.51 -15.74 13.22
N THR A 25 -1.28 -15.98 12.78
CA THR A 25 -0.61 -15.09 11.82
C THR A 25 -1.19 -15.28 10.42
N SER A 26 -1.10 -14.27 9.55
CA SER A 26 -1.33 -14.44 8.11
C SER A 26 -0.01 -14.27 7.35
N LEU A 27 0.19 -15.10 6.34
CA LEU A 27 1.32 -15.14 5.44
C LEU A 27 0.80 -14.82 4.04
N GLY A 28 1.30 -13.74 3.46
CA GLY A 28 0.97 -13.41 2.08
C GLY A 28 2.19 -12.96 1.30
N ILE A 29 2.08 -13.10 -0.02
CA ILE A 29 3.08 -12.64 -0.98
C ILE A 29 2.50 -11.49 -1.78
N GLN A 30 3.36 -10.62 -2.30
CA GLN A 30 2.92 -9.46 -3.07
C GLN A 30 3.83 -9.20 -4.27
N GLN A 31 3.25 -8.67 -5.34
CA GLN A 31 3.99 -8.17 -6.50
C GLN A 31 3.54 -6.76 -6.88
N LEU A 32 4.51 -5.91 -7.17
CA LEU A 32 4.33 -4.68 -7.91
C LEU A 32 4.12 -5.02 -9.40
N VAL A 33 2.96 -4.68 -9.95
CA VAL A 33 2.57 -5.04 -11.33
C VAL A 33 2.76 -3.83 -12.23
N LYS A 34 3.54 -3.98 -13.30
CA LYS A 34 3.82 -2.91 -14.28
C LYS A 34 3.15 -3.16 -15.63
N GLU A 35 2.92 -4.43 -15.96
CA GLU A 35 2.36 -4.90 -17.23
C GLU A 35 1.40 -6.07 -16.98
N PRO A 36 0.38 -6.30 -17.83
CA PRO A 36 -0.57 -7.41 -17.67
C PRO A 36 0.09 -8.79 -17.48
N GLU A 37 1.20 -9.04 -18.17
CA GLU A 37 1.93 -10.31 -18.15
C GLU A 37 2.57 -10.62 -16.78
N ASP A 38 2.86 -9.58 -15.99
CA ASP A 38 3.41 -9.73 -14.64
C ASP A 38 2.47 -10.52 -13.73
N VAL A 39 1.15 -10.34 -13.89
CA VAL A 39 0.14 -10.99 -13.06
C VAL A 39 0.22 -12.50 -13.23
N LYS A 40 0.12 -12.96 -14.48
CA LYS A 40 0.15 -14.39 -14.80
C LYS A 40 1.49 -15.01 -14.46
N ARG A 41 2.59 -14.33 -14.80
CA ARG A 41 3.95 -14.80 -14.48
C ARG A 41 4.15 -15.00 -12.98
N PHE A 42 3.70 -14.07 -12.16
CA PHE A 42 3.80 -14.19 -10.71
C PHE A 42 2.91 -15.31 -10.17
N TYR A 43 1.66 -15.35 -10.62
CA TYR A 43 0.72 -16.37 -10.18
C TYR A 43 1.22 -17.79 -10.53
N ASP A 44 1.58 -18.03 -11.78
CA ASP A 44 2.04 -19.34 -12.22
C ASP A 44 3.31 -19.81 -11.50
N ALA A 45 4.19 -18.87 -11.10
CA ALA A 45 5.40 -19.18 -10.37
C ALA A 45 5.17 -19.46 -8.87
N ASN A 46 4.02 -19.08 -8.30
CA ASN A 46 3.78 -19.14 -6.85
C ASN A 46 2.45 -19.79 -6.43
N LYS A 47 1.57 -20.17 -7.36
CA LYS A 47 0.24 -20.75 -7.07
C LYS A 47 0.27 -22.02 -6.21
N ASP A 48 1.40 -22.73 -6.21
CA ASP A 48 1.65 -23.92 -5.38
C ASP A 48 2.03 -23.59 -3.93
N LEU A 49 2.36 -22.33 -3.61
CA LEU A 49 2.74 -21.92 -2.27
C LEU A 49 1.51 -21.89 -1.35
N ASP A 50 1.69 -22.41 -0.14
CA ASP A 50 0.68 -22.43 0.90
C ASP A 50 0.65 -21.11 1.69
N VAL A 51 0.18 -20.07 1.00
CA VAL A 51 0.02 -18.71 1.53
C VAL A 51 -1.46 -18.38 1.68
N ASP A 52 -1.79 -17.51 2.63
CA ASP A 52 -3.17 -17.10 2.87
C ASP A 52 -3.66 -16.10 1.82
N TYR A 53 -2.76 -15.30 1.23
CA TYR A 53 -3.13 -14.35 0.17
C TYR A 53 -1.97 -13.98 -0.78
N MET A 54 -2.33 -13.57 -1.99
CA MET A 54 -1.46 -13.02 -3.02
C MET A 54 -1.98 -11.64 -3.45
N VAL A 55 -1.21 -10.59 -3.18
CA VAL A 55 -1.65 -9.21 -3.45
C VAL A 55 -0.90 -8.62 -4.64
N PHE A 56 -1.66 -8.19 -5.63
CA PHE A 56 -1.16 -7.49 -6.80
C PHE A 56 -1.31 -5.98 -6.61
N ARG A 57 -0.20 -5.24 -6.61
CA ARG A 57 -0.15 -3.80 -6.25
C ARG A 57 0.17 -2.93 -7.46
N PRO A 58 -0.46 -1.74 -7.59
CA PRO A 58 -0.11 -0.77 -8.59
C PRO A 58 1.19 -0.04 -8.23
N VAL A 59 1.76 0.65 -9.23
CA VAL A 59 2.89 1.55 -9.05
C VAL A 59 2.45 2.83 -8.36
N GLU A 60 3.05 3.11 -7.21
CA GLU A 60 2.89 4.39 -6.51
C GLU A 60 3.90 5.36 -7.12
N SER A 61 3.42 6.50 -7.63
CA SER A 61 4.27 7.46 -8.33
C SER A 61 3.85 8.90 -8.08
N THR A 62 4.83 9.80 -8.08
CA THR A 62 4.60 11.20 -7.70
C THR A 62 3.59 11.84 -8.65
N ALA A 63 2.53 12.41 -8.08
CA ALA A 63 1.38 12.96 -8.79
C ALA A 63 0.83 12.04 -9.89
N GLY A 64 0.83 10.72 -9.62
CA GLY A 64 0.30 9.68 -10.51
C GLY A 64 1.02 9.60 -11.86
N SER A 65 2.25 10.11 -11.93
CA SER A 65 3.01 10.26 -13.18
C SER A 65 3.14 8.97 -14.00
N TYR A 66 3.19 7.80 -13.34
CA TYR A 66 3.29 6.51 -14.00
C TYR A 66 2.08 6.19 -14.90
N TYR A 67 0.87 6.60 -14.51
CA TYR A 67 -0.38 6.30 -15.21
C TYR A 67 -0.90 7.48 -16.06
N ARG A 68 -0.06 8.48 -16.36
CA ARG A 68 -0.46 9.60 -17.22
C ARG A 68 -0.62 9.20 -18.68
N ASP A 69 0.16 8.22 -19.12
CA ASP A 69 0.13 7.72 -20.49
C ASP A 69 -1.08 6.80 -20.73
N GLU A 70 -1.74 6.94 -21.89
CA GLU A 70 -2.95 6.19 -22.23
C GLU A 70 -2.71 4.68 -22.40
N ARG A 71 -1.49 4.26 -22.78
CA ARG A 71 -1.13 2.84 -22.72
C ARG A 71 -1.13 2.37 -21.28
N LYS A 72 -0.54 3.13 -20.35
CA LYS A 72 -0.47 2.73 -18.94
C LYS A 72 -1.83 2.69 -18.24
N LYS A 73 -2.77 3.54 -18.64
CA LYS A 73 -4.16 3.43 -18.19
C LYS A 73 -4.82 2.15 -18.70
N ARG A 74 -4.63 1.81 -19.98
CA ARG A 74 -5.15 0.56 -20.56
C ARG A 74 -4.54 -0.67 -19.86
N ASP A 75 -3.22 -0.68 -19.66
CA ASP A 75 -2.53 -1.74 -18.91
C ASP A 75 -3.14 -1.90 -17.51
N ALA A 76 -3.46 -0.80 -16.82
CA ALA A 76 -4.06 -0.85 -15.49
C ALA A 76 -5.48 -1.44 -15.48
N GLU A 77 -6.32 -1.10 -16.47
CA GLU A 77 -7.65 -1.72 -16.61
C GLU A 77 -7.55 -3.22 -16.91
N GLU A 78 -6.62 -3.60 -17.78
CA GLU A 78 -6.39 -5.00 -18.11
C GLU A 78 -5.88 -5.79 -16.90
N ILE A 79 -4.93 -5.24 -16.13
CA ILE A 79 -4.46 -5.84 -14.88
C ILE A 79 -5.61 -6.02 -13.89
N LYS A 80 -6.43 -4.98 -13.68
CA LYS A 80 -7.60 -5.06 -12.79
C LYS A 80 -8.52 -6.21 -13.19
N LYS A 81 -8.79 -6.34 -14.49
CA LYS A 81 -9.61 -7.43 -15.03
C LYS A 81 -8.98 -8.79 -14.79
N ILE A 82 -7.72 -8.99 -15.19
CA ILE A 82 -7.02 -10.28 -15.04
C ILE A 82 -7.00 -10.73 -13.57
N VAL A 83 -6.66 -9.83 -12.65
CA VAL A 83 -6.60 -10.16 -11.22
C VAL A 83 -7.99 -10.45 -10.66
N SER A 84 -9.02 -9.72 -11.10
CA SER A 84 -10.41 -9.96 -10.65
C SER A 84 -10.94 -11.30 -11.16
N ASP A 85 -10.71 -11.61 -12.43
CA ASP A 85 -11.07 -12.91 -13.03
C ASP A 85 -10.35 -14.04 -12.28
N MET A 86 -9.05 -13.88 -11.99
CA MET A 86 -8.26 -14.85 -11.23
C MET A 86 -8.74 -15.02 -9.78
N ALA A 87 -9.20 -13.94 -9.14
CA ALA A 87 -9.76 -13.99 -7.78
C ALA A 87 -11.10 -14.74 -7.70
N MET A 88 -11.80 -14.93 -8.83
CA MET A 88 -12.98 -15.79 -8.89
C MET A 88 -12.63 -17.28 -8.80
N ASP A 89 -11.43 -17.65 -9.23
CA ASP A 89 -10.95 -19.04 -9.27
C ASP A 89 -10.05 -19.40 -8.06
N ASP A 90 -9.34 -18.42 -7.49
CA ASP A 90 -8.45 -18.59 -6.33
C ASP A 90 -8.72 -17.50 -5.29
N GLU A 91 -9.34 -17.87 -4.17
CA GLU A 91 -9.73 -16.96 -3.08
C GLU A 91 -8.53 -16.24 -2.42
N ARG A 92 -7.32 -16.77 -2.59
CA ARG A 92 -6.09 -16.14 -2.08
C ARG A 92 -5.73 -14.90 -2.89
N VAL A 93 -6.17 -14.81 -4.14
CA VAL A 93 -5.81 -13.70 -5.04
C VAL A 93 -6.60 -12.45 -4.67
N THR A 94 -5.88 -11.37 -4.38
CA THR A 94 -6.45 -10.10 -3.93
C THR A 94 -6.03 -8.96 -4.85
N LEU A 95 -7.03 -8.28 -5.44
CA LEU A 95 -6.83 -6.99 -6.08
C LEU A 95 -6.67 -5.90 -5.02
N ASN A 96 -5.51 -5.24 -4.98
CA ASN A 96 -5.29 -4.16 -4.02
C ASN A 96 -6.24 -2.98 -4.29
N PHE A 97 -6.91 -2.46 -3.25
CA PHE A 97 -7.87 -1.35 -3.39
C PHE A 97 -7.27 -0.11 -4.09
N LYS A 98 -5.95 0.09 -4.03
CA LYS A 98 -5.23 1.18 -4.68
C LYS A 98 -5.46 1.24 -6.19
N TRP A 99 -5.76 0.12 -6.85
CA TRP A 99 -6.11 0.09 -8.27
C TRP A 99 -7.34 0.92 -8.62
N GLY A 100 -8.26 1.12 -7.67
CA GLY A 100 -9.42 2.00 -7.85
C GLY A 100 -9.15 3.47 -7.57
N LEU A 101 -7.91 3.85 -7.25
CA LEU A 101 -7.53 5.18 -6.75
C LEU A 101 -6.36 5.80 -7.52
N LEU A 102 -6.10 5.35 -8.75
CA LEU A 102 -4.92 5.74 -9.54
C LEU A 102 -4.91 7.22 -9.97
N ASP A 103 -6.09 7.82 -10.06
CA ASP A 103 -6.31 9.22 -10.46
C ASP A 103 -6.67 10.12 -9.27
N ARG A 104 -6.65 9.57 -8.05
CA ARG A 104 -7.15 10.26 -6.87
C ARG A 104 -6.06 11.04 -6.13
N GLN A 105 -6.07 12.34 -6.30
CA GLN A 105 -5.30 13.27 -5.46
C GLN A 105 -6.19 13.93 -4.41
N GLU A 106 -5.77 13.90 -3.15
CA GLU A 106 -6.43 14.63 -2.07
C GLU A 106 -5.83 16.03 -1.92
N GLU A 107 -6.67 16.99 -1.56
CA GLU A 107 -6.26 18.39 -1.30
C GLU A 107 -5.38 18.52 -0.04
N ARG A 108 -5.59 17.62 0.93
CA ARG A 108 -4.84 17.56 2.20
C ARG A 108 -4.67 16.12 2.64
N CYS A 109 -3.54 15.82 3.29
CA CYS A 109 -3.33 14.54 3.99
C CYS A 109 -4.05 14.57 5.36
N THR A 110 -5.38 14.48 5.33
CA THR A 110 -6.25 14.56 6.52
C THR A 110 -6.01 13.46 7.53
N ALA A 111 -5.64 12.26 7.06
CA ALA A 111 -5.37 11.10 7.89
C ALA A 111 -3.89 10.98 8.29
N SER A 112 -3.04 11.99 8.03
CA SER A 112 -1.59 11.91 8.30
C SER A 112 -1.26 11.59 9.76
N TRP A 113 -2.16 11.87 10.70
CA TRP A 113 -2.05 11.56 12.13
C TRP A 113 -2.21 10.07 12.45
N ALA A 114 -2.82 9.28 11.56
CA ALA A 114 -3.07 7.85 11.78
C ALA A 114 -1.80 6.98 11.61
N GLN A 115 -0.67 7.58 11.24
CA GLN A 115 0.62 6.91 11.20
C GLN A 115 1.77 7.86 11.58
N MET A 116 2.85 7.29 12.10
CA MET A 116 4.10 7.98 12.33
C MET A 116 5.22 7.21 11.63
N ALA A 117 5.90 7.87 10.69
CA ALA A 117 7.01 7.29 9.95
C ALA A 117 8.33 7.79 10.57
N LEU A 118 9.24 6.85 10.82
CA LEU A 118 10.54 7.10 11.46
C LEU A 118 11.65 6.59 10.55
N ASN A 119 12.77 7.29 10.49
CA ASN A 119 13.98 6.76 9.89
C ASN A 119 14.87 6.06 10.94
N GLU A 120 16.02 5.56 10.51
CA GLU A 120 16.97 4.81 11.35
C GLU A 120 17.58 5.64 12.49
N LYS A 121 17.47 6.97 12.43
CA LYS A 121 17.97 7.90 13.43
C LYS A 121 16.92 8.33 14.45
N GLY A 122 15.67 7.85 14.31
CA GLY A 122 14.55 8.29 15.14
C GLY A 122 13.95 9.63 14.71
N GLU A 123 14.34 10.16 13.56
CA GLU A 123 13.72 11.37 13.00
C GLU A 123 12.32 11.03 12.46
N VAL A 124 11.35 11.84 12.86
CA VAL A 124 9.95 11.69 12.46
C VAL A 124 9.76 12.38 11.12
N MET A 125 9.47 11.60 10.09
CA MET A 125 9.21 12.08 8.74
C MET A 125 7.71 12.35 8.56
N TYR A 126 7.34 13.24 7.63
CA TYR A 126 5.94 13.50 7.32
C TYR A 126 5.18 12.23 6.90
N CYS A 127 5.78 11.45 6.02
CA CYS A 127 5.36 10.10 5.65
C CYS A 127 6.55 9.32 5.06
N CYS A 128 6.38 8.02 4.87
CA CYS A 128 7.43 7.15 4.29
C CYS A 128 7.85 7.53 2.86
N HIS A 129 7.03 8.29 2.12
CA HIS A 129 7.37 8.76 0.76
C HIS A 129 7.93 10.20 0.75
N LYS A 130 8.09 10.80 1.93
CA LYS A 130 8.67 12.14 2.10
C LYS A 130 9.79 12.10 3.15
N PRO A 131 10.84 11.30 2.93
CA PRO A 131 11.92 11.16 3.91
C PRO A 131 12.71 12.46 4.12
N TYR A 132 12.63 13.38 3.16
CA TYR A 132 13.24 14.71 3.23
C TYR A 132 12.45 15.71 4.11
N GLN A 133 11.20 15.42 4.45
CA GLN A 133 10.37 16.31 5.25
C GLN A 133 10.36 15.84 6.70
N ILE A 134 11.38 16.27 7.45
CA ILE A 134 11.52 15.97 8.88
C ILE A 134 10.63 16.92 9.70
N ILE A 135 9.84 16.35 10.59
CA ILE A 135 8.93 17.06 11.51
C ILE A 135 9.61 17.32 12.86
N GLY A 136 10.45 16.38 13.31
CA GLY A 136 11.12 16.42 14.60
C GLY A 136 11.77 15.09 14.92
N HIS A 137 11.97 14.80 16.19
CA HIS A 137 12.53 13.54 16.66
C HIS A 137 11.55 12.79 17.57
N ILE A 138 11.61 11.45 17.61
CA ILE A 138 10.70 10.62 18.42
C ILE A 138 10.77 10.91 19.93
N MET A 139 11.91 11.44 20.37
CA MET A 139 12.14 11.83 21.76
C MET A 139 11.70 13.27 22.08
N ASP A 140 11.18 14.02 21.11
CA ASP A 140 10.64 15.35 21.38
C ASP A 140 9.36 15.23 22.22
N GLU A 141 9.29 15.93 23.35
CA GLU A 141 8.13 15.91 24.25
C GLU A 141 6.82 16.35 23.55
N ASP A 142 6.94 17.18 22.52
CA ASP A 142 5.84 17.76 21.75
C ASP A 142 5.68 17.14 20.34
N ILE A 143 6.28 15.97 20.07
CA ILE A 143 6.29 15.39 18.71
C ILE A 143 4.89 15.17 18.13
N LEU A 144 3.93 14.78 18.96
CA LEU A 144 2.55 14.57 18.52
C LEU A 144 1.90 15.90 18.09
N ALA A 145 2.14 16.99 18.83
CA ALA A 145 1.65 18.31 18.47
C ALA A 145 2.30 18.80 17.16
N LYS A 146 3.62 18.64 17.01
CA LYS A 146 4.33 18.92 15.76
C LYS A 146 3.74 18.13 14.59
N LYS A 147 3.48 16.83 14.78
CA LYS A 147 2.90 15.95 13.75
C LYS A 147 1.49 16.34 13.35
N MET A 148 0.65 16.76 14.32
CA MET A 148 -0.71 17.22 14.07
C MET A 148 -0.74 18.55 13.32
N ALA A 149 0.19 19.46 13.61
CA ALA A 149 0.28 20.77 12.95
C ALA A 149 0.94 20.72 11.57
N ALA A 150 1.71 19.67 11.27
CA ALA A 150 2.48 19.57 10.04
C ALA A 150 1.58 19.56 8.78
N VAL A 151 1.96 20.37 7.80
CA VAL A 151 1.40 20.38 6.45
C VAL A 151 2.43 19.87 5.45
N THR A 152 1.99 19.34 4.31
CA THR A 152 2.88 18.93 3.22
C THR A 152 2.41 19.54 1.91
N ASP A 153 3.35 19.74 1.01
CA ASP A 153 3.05 19.89 -0.41
C ASP A 153 2.49 18.56 -0.96
N MET A 154 1.20 18.59 -1.30
CA MET A 154 0.45 17.45 -1.84
C MET A 154 0.78 17.17 -3.32
N SER A 155 1.37 18.11 -4.05
CA SER A 155 1.80 17.90 -5.44
C SER A 155 2.96 16.91 -5.55
N MET A 156 3.73 16.81 -4.48
CA MET A 156 4.88 15.91 -4.34
C MET A 156 4.51 14.58 -3.67
N CYS A 157 3.21 14.28 -3.51
CA CYS A 157 2.74 12.99 -2.98
C CYS A 157 2.63 11.97 -4.11
N ASP A 158 2.90 10.70 -3.79
CA ASP A 158 2.61 9.61 -4.70
C ASP A 158 1.12 9.31 -4.78
N ILE A 159 0.68 8.88 -5.96
CA ILE A 159 -0.68 8.47 -6.23
C ILE A 159 -0.65 7.07 -6.88
N PRO A 160 -1.42 6.11 -6.34
CA PRO A 160 -2.03 6.14 -5.00
C PRO A 160 -0.96 6.03 -3.91
N CYS A 161 -1.21 6.54 -2.70
CA CYS A 161 -0.34 6.35 -1.54
C CYS A 161 -1.01 5.48 -0.46
N ARG A 162 -0.27 5.14 0.60
CA ARG A 162 -0.83 4.43 1.77
C ARG A 162 -1.99 5.16 2.44
N MET A 163 -2.01 6.49 2.35
CA MET A 163 -3.02 7.33 3.01
C MET A 163 -4.21 7.69 2.12
N THR A 164 -4.25 7.30 0.84
CA THR A 164 -5.36 7.68 -0.05
C THR A 164 -6.71 7.18 0.48
N ALA A 165 -6.82 5.91 0.88
CA ALA A 165 -8.07 5.38 1.45
C ALA A 165 -8.40 5.97 2.85
N PRO A 166 -7.47 6.04 3.82
CA PRO A 166 -7.72 6.73 5.08
C PRO A 166 -8.16 8.20 4.90
N ASN A 167 -7.53 8.95 4.00
CA ASN A 167 -7.92 10.34 3.72
C ASN A 167 -9.35 10.41 3.19
N LEU A 168 -9.74 9.51 2.29
CA LEU A 168 -11.11 9.42 1.76
C LEU A 168 -12.12 9.15 2.87
N GLU A 169 -11.81 8.24 3.79
CA GLU A 169 -12.73 7.90 4.87
C GLU A 169 -12.88 9.04 5.86
N VAL A 170 -11.77 9.65 6.29
CA VAL A 170 -11.81 10.84 7.15
C VAL A 170 -12.57 11.98 6.47
N LYS A 171 -12.39 12.19 5.16
CA LYS A 171 -13.14 13.21 4.41
C LYS A 171 -14.65 12.94 4.41
N LYS A 172 -15.08 11.68 4.27
CA LYS A 172 -16.51 11.32 4.38
C LYS A 172 -17.05 11.60 5.78
N MET A 173 -16.30 11.23 6.82
CA MET A 173 -16.68 11.51 8.22
C MET A 173 -16.79 13.01 8.49
N GLU A 174 -15.85 13.82 7.98
CA GLU A 174 -15.89 15.29 8.10
C GLU A 174 -17.13 15.89 7.40
N GLN A 175 -17.60 15.30 6.29
CA GLN A 175 -18.81 15.77 5.58
C GLN A 175 -20.11 15.43 6.30
N THR A 176 -20.18 14.30 6.99
CA THR A 176 -21.36 13.87 7.75
C THR A 176 -21.38 14.45 9.17
N ARG A 177 -20.26 15.04 9.60
CA ARG A 177 -20.10 15.66 10.91
C ARG A 177 -21.03 16.87 11.07
N LYS A 178 -21.96 16.75 12.02
CA LYS A 178 -22.92 17.83 12.35
C LYS A 178 -22.30 18.97 13.18
N ASP A 179 -21.24 18.68 13.93
CA ASP A 179 -20.57 19.63 14.84
C ASP A 179 -19.08 19.30 14.95
N ALA A 180 -18.25 20.34 15.05
CA ALA A 180 -16.79 20.20 15.08
C ALA A 180 -16.22 19.37 16.24
N CYS A 181 -17.02 19.13 17.28
CA CYS A 181 -16.65 18.43 18.50
C CYS A 181 -16.98 16.92 18.50
N PHE A 182 -17.63 16.39 17.45
CA PHE A 182 -18.00 14.97 17.38
C PHE A 182 -17.28 14.25 16.24
N ILE A 183 -16.84 13.01 16.48
CA ILE A 183 -16.33 12.09 15.46
C ILE A 183 -17.51 11.35 14.84
#